data_AF-A0A4V2FPE1-F1
#
_entry.id   AF-A0A4V2FPE1-F1
#
_cell.length_a   1.000
_cell.length_b   1.000
_cell.length_c   1.000
_cell.angle_alpha   90.00
_cell.angle_beta   90.00
_cell.angle_gamma   90.00
#
_symmetry.space_group_name_H-M   'P 1'
#
loop_
_entity.id
_entity.type
_entity.pdbx_description
1 polymer ?
#
loop_
_entity_poly.entity_id
_entity_poly.type
_entity_poly.pdbx_seq_one_letter_code
_entity_poly.pdbx_strand_id
1 'polypeptide(L)'
;MTAPGVRFSRYAGLAGAVLLAVAGYLGGALPDAPFGATPASIWRAPHGPATLTCWLIGTVLLVGAWWSLREGAPSTRWAYVTAGLWALPLLVAPPLGSRDVYSYACQGWTYAHGVDPYAVGVAAAGCPWVDTVAPIWRDTPTPYGPVFVLLAALAVGLGGGLTGTIVALRVIAVAGLLLAAFCLPPLARAAGVPARRAAWLALAGPLVGVHLVAGAHNDAVMLGLLLGGLLVVVRRPGRPTALLLAGVLLGLAVTVKATAVVVVPFAVLAGVPGRYTVPALLRAGGWLVGGSLAALLVTSAVSGLGFGWVGGLAHSGDSEQWTSPPTAVGFVVDYAGALIGRDPQAVPVLRAVALVLLVAVLVVLWWRTLRDLFDVRPPERPRVALHGAALALVAVVVLSPVFHPWYATWPLALLALTGTGTTWFVLPAAAAAFLVLPDGTNLARFTKAPGALAMTALLVALLLRARLLRAARRQPR
;
A
#
# COMPACT_ATOMS: atom_id res chain seq x y z
N MET A 1 33.50 6.82 -11.59
CA MET A 1 33.27 8.24 -11.22
C MET A 1 31.84 8.40 -10.73
N THR A 2 31.63 8.68 -9.43
CA THR A 2 30.29 8.99 -8.91
C THR A 2 29.94 10.41 -9.34
N ALA A 3 28.92 10.58 -10.19
CA ALA A 3 28.41 11.91 -10.53
C ALA A 3 28.12 12.69 -9.22
N PRO A 4 28.56 13.95 -9.08
CA PRO A 4 28.42 14.75 -7.87
C PRO A 4 26.99 14.73 -7.27
N GLY A 5 25.98 14.67 -8.15
CA GLY A 5 24.56 14.61 -7.76
C GLY A 5 24.16 13.37 -6.93
N VAL A 6 24.84 12.23 -7.05
CA VAL A 6 24.39 11.01 -6.36
C VAL A 6 24.70 11.04 -4.86
N ARG A 7 25.89 11.53 -4.49
CA ARG A 7 26.25 11.71 -3.07
C ARG A 7 25.31 12.74 -2.43
N PHE A 8 25.06 13.84 -3.15
CA PHE A 8 24.10 14.85 -2.73
C PHE A 8 22.72 14.24 -2.46
N SER A 9 22.15 13.45 -3.39
CA SER A 9 20.84 12.81 -3.17
C SER A 9 20.81 11.94 -1.90
N ARG A 10 21.85 11.13 -1.64
CA ARG A 10 21.91 10.31 -0.40
C ARG A 10 21.83 11.17 0.85
N TYR A 11 22.64 12.22 0.94
CA TYR A 11 22.72 13.03 2.16
C TYR A 11 21.55 14.00 2.29
N ALA A 12 21.01 14.51 1.17
CA ALA A 12 19.78 15.28 1.17
C ALA A 12 18.61 14.43 1.70
N GLY A 13 18.44 13.19 1.22
CA GLY A 13 17.41 12.30 1.74
C GLY A 13 17.65 11.87 3.19
N LEU A 14 18.91 11.72 3.63
CA LEU A 14 19.22 11.45 5.04
C LEU A 14 18.84 12.63 5.92
N ALA A 15 19.21 13.86 5.53
CA ALA A 15 18.79 15.07 6.21
C ALA A 15 17.26 15.17 6.24
N GLY A 16 16.60 14.82 5.13
CA GLY A 16 15.15 14.74 5.06
C GLY A 16 14.55 13.77 6.08
N ALA A 17 15.09 12.55 6.16
CA ALA A 17 14.67 11.54 7.12
C ALA A 17 14.91 11.97 8.59
N VAL A 18 16.03 12.65 8.87
CA VAL A 18 16.30 13.21 10.21
C VAL A 18 15.28 14.29 10.56
N LEU A 19 14.99 15.22 9.65
CA LEU A 19 13.98 16.26 9.87
C LEU A 19 12.59 15.67 10.10
N LEU A 20 12.22 14.62 9.36
CA LEU A 20 10.96 13.90 9.59
C LEU A 20 10.93 13.21 10.95
N ALA A 21 12.04 12.58 11.38
CA ALA A 21 12.14 12.00 12.72
C ALA A 21 11.99 13.08 13.81
N VAL A 22 12.65 14.23 13.65
CA VAL A 22 12.51 15.39 14.54
C VAL A 22 11.06 15.87 14.57
N ALA A 23 10.39 16.00 13.42
CA ALA A 23 8.97 16.35 13.38
C ALA A 23 8.09 15.34 14.16
N GLY A 24 8.47 14.06 14.16
CA GLY A 24 7.79 13.03 14.94
C GLY A 24 7.89 13.22 16.44
N TYR A 25 9.08 13.60 16.93
CA TYR A 25 9.27 13.93 18.35
C TYR A 25 8.59 15.24 18.76
N LEU A 26 8.54 16.24 17.87
CA LEU A 26 7.95 17.55 18.17
C LEU A 26 6.42 17.57 18.09
N GLY A 27 5.82 16.75 17.23
CA GLY A 27 4.37 16.73 17.04
C GLY A 27 3.89 15.66 16.08
N GLY A 28 4.51 14.47 16.12
CA GLY A 28 4.05 13.31 15.39
C GLY A 28 2.72 12.77 15.90
N ALA A 29 2.39 11.54 15.52
CA ALA A 29 1.20 10.85 15.99
C ALA A 29 1.42 10.34 17.43
N LEU A 30 1.72 11.25 18.37
CA LEU A 30 1.97 10.91 19.77
C LEU A 30 0.68 10.44 20.46
N PRO A 31 0.78 9.58 21.50
CA PRO A 31 -0.39 9.06 22.21
C PRO A 31 -1.34 10.15 22.71
N ASP A 32 -0.78 11.22 23.25
CA ASP A 32 -1.44 12.39 23.85
C ASP A 32 -1.78 13.51 22.84
N ALA A 33 -1.40 13.34 21.57
CA ALA A 33 -1.70 14.33 20.54
C ALA A 33 -3.22 14.47 20.33
N PRO A 34 -3.74 15.71 20.22
CA PRO A 34 -5.17 15.96 20.15
C PRO A 34 -5.80 15.38 18.87
N PHE A 35 -7.01 14.84 19.00
CA PHE A 35 -7.79 14.40 17.85
C PHE A 35 -8.40 15.56 17.07
N GLY A 36 -8.65 15.32 15.78
CA GLY A 36 -9.31 16.32 14.93
C GLY A 36 -8.45 17.56 14.69
N ALA A 37 -7.12 17.44 14.86
CA ALA A 37 -6.19 18.50 14.58
C ALA A 37 -6.38 19.04 13.15
N THR A 38 -6.32 20.36 13.05
CA THR A 38 -6.33 21.12 11.80
C THR A 38 -4.92 21.64 11.53
N PRO A 39 -4.57 21.97 10.28
CA PRO A 39 -3.29 22.63 10.00
C PRO A 39 -3.05 23.87 10.88
N ALA A 40 -4.12 24.64 11.18
CA ALA A 40 -4.05 25.81 12.03
C ALA A 40 -3.82 25.47 13.51
N SER A 41 -4.45 24.42 14.04
CA SER A 41 -4.23 24.01 15.44
C SER A 41 -2.85 23.39 15.63
N ILE A 42 -2.35 22.63 14.65
CA ILE A 42 -0.98 22.11 14.66
C ILE A 42 0.00 23.28 14.65
N TRP A 43 -0.21 24.28 13.79
CA TRP A 43 0.63 25.48 13.75
C TRP A 43 0.65 26.26 15.07
N ARG A 44 -0.48 26.32 15.78
CA ARG A 44 -0.59 27.02 17.08
C ARG A 44 -0.07 26.23 18.28
N ALA A 45 0.23 24.94 18.11
CA ALA A 45 0.81 24.13 19.18
C ALA A 45 2.21 24.65 19.58
N PRO A 46 2.70 24.38 20.80
CA PRO A 46 3.98 24.91 21.30
C PRO A 46 5.18 24.68 20.36
N HIS A 47 5.23 23.53 19.67
CA HIS A 47 6.26 23.20 18.68
C HIS A 47 5.74 23.22 17.23
N GLY A 48 4.54 23.74 17.01
CA GLY A 48 3.80 23.69 15.76
C GLY A 48 4.57 24.12 14.51
N PRO A 49 5.13 25.36 14.49
CA PRO A 49 5.88 25.84 13.33
C PRO A 49 7.10 24.97 13.03
N ALA A 50 7.86 24.59 14.07
CA ALA A 50 9.03 23.74 13.91
C ALA A 50 8.65 22.34 13.39
N THR A 51 7.59 21.73 13.92
CA THR A 51 7.04 20.45 13.47
C THR A 51 6.67 20.49 11.99
N LEU A 52 5.90 21.49 11.56
CA LEU A 52 5.44 21.62 10.18
C LEU A 52 6.57 21.97 9.21
N THR A 53 7.50 22.83 9.62
CA THR A 53 8.68 23.17 8.81
C THR A 53 9.60 21.96 8.63
N CYS A 54 9.92 21.23 9.71
CA CYS A 54 10.71 20.01 9.64
C CYS A 54 10.03 18.94 8.78
N TRP A 55 8.71 18.79 8.90
CA TRP A 55 7.94 17.87 8.07
C TRP A 55 7.99 18.23 6.59
N LEU A 56 7.70 19.49 6.25
CA LEU A 56 7.64 19.94 4.87
C LEU A 56 9.02 19.85 4.21
N ILE A 57 10.05 20.43 4.83
CA ILE A 57 11.41 20.39 4.30
C ILE A 57 11.91 18.94 4.25
N GLY A 58 11.64 18.16 5.30
CA GLY A 58 12.00 16.75 5.37
C GLY A 58 11.41 15.94 4.22
N THR A 59 10.12 16.13 3.95
CA THR A 59 9.40 15.50 2.83
C THR A 59 9.93 15.96 1.49
N VAL A 60 10.16 17.26 1.29
CA VAL A 60 10.74 17.81 0.04
C VAL A 60 12.12 17.23 -0.25
N LEU A 61 13.00 17.18 0.74
CA LEU A 61 14.35 16.63 0.57
C LEU A 61 14.31 15.13 0.26
N LEU A 62 13.50 14.37 0.99
CA LEU A 62 13.38 12.93 0.79
C LEU A 62 12.76 12.58 -0.57
N VAL A 63 11.66 13.24 -0.94
CA VAL A 63 11.00 13.09 -2.25
C VAL A 63 11.92 13.54 -3.37
N GLY A 64 12.55 14.71 -3.26
CA GLY A 64 13.45 15.26 -4.27
C GLY A 64 14.66 14.36 -4.52
N ALA A 65 15.28 13.88 -3.45
CA ALA A 65 16.37 12.91 -3.53
C ALA A 65 15.91 11.61 -4.21
N TRP A 66 14.77 11.05 -3.79
CA TRP A 66 14.20 9.83 -4.38
C TRP A 66 13.88 10.00 -5.88
N TRP A 67 13.22 11.10 -6.23
CA TRP A 67 12.84 11.45 -7.59
C TRP A 67 14.04 11.65 -8.52
N SER A 68 15.13 12.26 -8.02
CA SER A 68 16.34 12.54 -8.79
C SER A 68 17.00 11.27 -9.37
N LEU A 69 16.82 10.12 -8.69
CA LEU A 69 17.38 8.83 -9.09
C LEU A 69 16.30 7.81 -9.49
N ARG A 70 15.08 8.27 -9.85
CA ARG A 70 13.95 7.39 -10.20
C ARG A 70 14.24 6.42 -11.35
N GLU A 71 15.11 6.79 -12.29
CA GLU A 71 15.53 5.92 -13.39
C GLU A 71 16.55 4.85 -12.96
N GLY A 72 17.17 5.01 -11.79
CA GLY A 72 18.00 4.00 -11.16
C GLY A 72 19.13 4.57 -10.31
N ALA A 73 19.36 3.94 -9.16
CA ALA A 73 20.53 4.18 -8.33
C ALA A 73 21.84 3.72 -9.03
N PRO A 74 23.03 4.16 -8.58
CA PRO A 74 24.31 3.76 -9.17
C PRO A 74 24.58 2.24 -9.15
N SER A 75 24.19 1.58 -8.06
CA SER A 75 24.34 0.14 -7.90
C SER A 75 23.28 -0.39 -6.95
N THR A 76 23.03 -1.71 -7.00
CA THR A 76 22.10 -2.36 -6.08
C THR A 76 22.55 -2.18 -4.64
N ARG A 77 23.83 -2.43 -4.32
CA ARG A 77 24.39 -2.20 -2.98
C ARG A 77 24.17 -0.76 -2.52
N TRP A 78 24.41 0.22 -3.40
CA TRP A 78 24.20 1.63 -3.08
C TRP A 78 22.74 1.92 -2.71
N ALA A 79 21.78 1.36 -3.47
CA ALA A 79 20.35 1.55 -3.21
C ALA A 79 19.94 1.01 -1.82
N TYR A 80 20.37 -0.21 -1.47
CA TYR A 80 20.07 -0.82 -0.17
C TYR A 80 20.69 -0.06 0.99
N VAL A 81 21.96 0.32 0.86
CA VAL A 81 22.66 1.10 1.89
C VAL A 81 21.96 2.46 2.09
N THR A 82 21.61 3.16 1.00
CA THR A 82 20.90 4.44 1.11
C THR A 82 19.51 4.28 1.71
N ALA A 83 18.74 3.26 1.30
CA ALA A 83 17.42 2.98 1.87
C ALA A 83 17.50 2.69 3.39
N GLY A 84 18.47 1.88 3.81
CA GLY A 84 18.72 1.61 5.23
C GLY A 84 19.15 2.86 6.01
N LEU A 85 20.02 3.69 5.43
CA LEU A 85 20.42 4.97 6.03
C LEU A 85 19.23 5.92 6.22
N TRP A 86 18.31 6.00 5.25
CA TRP A 86 17.10 6.83 5.37
C TRP A 86 16.06 6.25 6.32
N ALA A 87 15.98 4.93 6.42
CA ALA A 87 15.07 4.26 7.34
C ALA A 87 15.51 4.39 8.81
N LEU A 88 16.82 4.49 9.09
CA LEU A 88 17.35 4.46 10.46
C LEU A 88 16.81 5.57 11.37
N PRO A 89 16.81 6.87 11.00
CA PRO A 89 16.19 7.91 11.83
C PRO A 89 14.70 7.69 12.05
N LEU A 90 14.00 7.19 11.02
CA LEU A 90 12.56 6.94 11.05
C LEU A 90 12.18 5.70 11.89
N LEU A 91 13.08 4.73 11.99
CA LEU A 91 12.91 3.53 12.82
C LEU A 91 12.79 3.87 14.31
N VAL A 92 13.60 4.84 14.75
CA VAL A 92 13.64 5.33 16.13
C VAL A 92 12.70 6.51 16.36
N ALA A 93 11.94 6.96 15.36
CA ALA A 93 10.96 8.03 15.53
C ALA A 93 9.68 7.52 16.22
N PRO A 94 8.92 8.41 16.89
CA PRO A 94 7.53 8.14 17.23
C PRO A 94 6.70 7.82 15.96
N PRO A 95 5.52 7.21 16.10
CA PRO A 95 4.60 7.05 14.97
C PRO A 95 4.37 8.37 14.22
N LEU A 96 4.38 8.30 12.90
CA LEU A 96 4.37 9.45 12.00
C LEU A 96 3.47 9.18 10.79
N GLY A 97 2.75 10.21 10.34
CA GLY A 97 1.96 10.18 9.11
C GLY A 97 0.73 9.25 9.16
N SER A 98 0.47 8.60 10.29
CA SER A 98 -0.71 7.77 10.54
C SER A 98 -0.85 7.43 12.03
N ARG A 99 -2.09 7.17 12.48
CA ARG A 99 -2.41 6.62 13.80
C ARG A 99 -2.79 5.14 13.78
N ASP A 100 -2.70 4.48 12.61
CA ASP A 100 -3.16 3.09 12.44
C ASP A 100 -2.45 2.10 13.37
N VAL A 101 -1.20 2.35 13.76
CA VAL A 101 -0.47 1.50 14.71
C VAL A 101 -1.19 1.36 16.06
N TYR A 102 -1.92 2.39 16.50
CA TYR A 102 -2.74 2.35 17.71
C TYR A 102 -3.96 1.45 17.53
N SER A 103 -4.60 1.50 16.35
CA SER A 103 -5.67 0.57 15.99
C SER A 103 -5.15 -0.87 16.01
N TYR A 104 -3.95 -1.13 15.47
CA TYR A 104 -3.35 -2.46 15.47
C TYR A 104 -3.08 -2.95 16.89
N ALA A 105 -2.50 -2.10 17.74
CA ALA A 105 -2.24 -2.42 19.13
C ALA A 105 -3.53 -2.78 19.88
N CYS A 106 -4.59 -1.98 19.73
CA CYS A 106 -5.86 -2.28 20.38
C CYS A 106 -6.57 -3.49 19.80
N GLN A 107 -6.52 -3.74 18.49
CA GLN A 107 -7.10 -4.95 17.88
C GLN A 107 -6.37 -6.21 18.35
N GLY A 108 -5.04 -6.17 18.44
CA GLY A 108 -4.24 -7.23 19.02
C GLY A 108 -4.55 -7.45 20.50
N TRP A 109 -4.78 -6.36 21.26
CA TRP A 109 -5.15 -6.43 22.67
C TRP A 109 -6.52 -7.07 22.87
N THR A 110 -7.51 -6.65 22.08
CA THR A 110 -8.87 -7.22 22.05
C THR A 110 -8.82 -8.72 21.86
N TYR A 111 -8.09 -9.17 20.83
CA TYR A 111 -7.89 -10.60 20.57
C TYR A 111 -7.17 -11.33 21.72
N ALA A 112 -6.08 -10.75 22.24
CA ALA A 112 -5.30 -11.35 23.33
C ALA A 112 -6.10 -11.50 24.64
N HIS A 113 -7.19 -10.74 24.80
CA HIS A 113 -8.11 -10.81 25.94
C HIS A 113 -9.37 -11.65 25.66
N GLY A 114 -9.34 -12.48 24.61
CA GLY A 114 -10.41 -13.42 24.31
C GLY A 114 -11.67 -12.79 23.70
N VAL A 115 -11.60 -11.53 23.26
CA VAL A 115 -12.70 -10.84 22.59
C VAL A 115 -12.49 -10.90 21.08
N ASP A 116 -13.55 -11.22 20.32
CA ASP A 116 -13.50 -11.27 18.86
C ASP A 116 -13.45 -9.85 18.25
N PRO A 117 -12.32 -9.41 17.66
CA PRO A 117 -12.19 -8.09 17.05
C PRO A 117 -12.98 -7.93 15.74
N TYR A 118 -13.59 -9.00 15.21
CA TYR A 118 -14.51 -8.93 14.08
C TYR A 118 -15.96 -8.67 14.50
N ALA A 119 -16.28 -8.86 15.78
CA ALA A 119 -17.62 -8.61 16.32
C ALA A 119 -17.66 -7.34 17.19
N VAL A 120 -16.57 -7.05 17.91
CA VAL A 120 -16.51 -5.99 18.92
C VAL A 120 -15.44 -4.97 18.57
N GLY A 121 -15.84 -3.70 18.45
CA GLY A 121 -14.91 -2.58 18.30
C GLY A 121 -14.00 -2.42 19.52
N VAL A 122 -12.81 -1.86 19.31
CA VAL A 122 -11.77 -1.76 20.35
C VAL A 122 -12.18 -0.94 21.58
N ALA A 123 -13.11 0.01 21.42
CA ALA A 123 -13.67 0.76 22.55
C ALA A 123 -14.56 -0.12 23.42
N ALA A 124 -15.53 -0.81 22.82
CA ALA A 124 -16.41 -1.74 23.53
C ALA A 124 -15.65 -2.92 24.16
N ALA A 125 -14.54 -3.34 23.53
CA ALA A 125 -13.64 -4.35 24.09
C ALA A 125 -12.89 -3.88 25.35
N GLY A 126 -12.84 -2.58 25.63
CA GLY A 126 -12.14 -2.03 26.79
C GLY A 126 -10.63 -1.88 26.60
N CYS A 127 -10.14 -1.66 25.37
CA CYS A 127 -8.70 -1.47 25.14
C CYS A 127 -8.15 -0.30 26.00
N PRO A 128 -7.07 -0.50 26.79
CA PRO A 128 -6.52 0.52 27.68
C PRO A 128 -5.89 1.70 26.92
N TRP A 129 -5.66 1.56 25.61
CA TRP A 129 -5.07 2.59 24.75
C TRP A 129 -6.07 3.15 23.74
N VAL A 130 -7.38 2.96 23.95
CA VAL A 130 -8.44 3.41 23.03
C VAL A 130 -8.36 4.92 22.73
N ASP A 131 -7.94 5.72 23.71
CA ASP A 131 -7.74 7.17 23.56
C ASP A 131 -6.54 7.55 22.69
N THR A 132 -5.81 6.57 22.16
CA THR A 132 -4.79 6.80 21.12
C THR A 132 -5.31 6.43 19.72
N VAL A 133 -6.37 5.62 19.64
CA VAL A 133 -7.00 5.18 18.39
C VAL A 133 -7.80 6.34 17.77
N ALA A 134 -7.66 6.51 16.46
CA ALA A 134 -8.45 7.50 15.73
C ALA A 134 -9.96 7.25 15.92
N PRO A 135 -10.77 8.27 16.26
CA PRO A 135 -12.16 8.07 16.66
C PRO A 135 -13.02 7.26 15.69
N ILE A 136 -12.80 7.43 14.38
CA ILE A 136 -13.52 6.71 13.33
C ILE A 136 -13.34 5.18 13.37
N TRP A 137 -12.28 4.67 14.02
CA TRP A 137 -11.96 3.24 14.07
C TRP A 137 -12.23 2.57 15.41
N ARG A 138 -12.78 3.29 16.40
CA ARG A 138 -12.96 2.79 17.76
C ARG A 138 -14.07 1.75 17.88
N ASP A 139 -15.14 1.95 17.11
CA ASP A 139 -16.37 1.16 17.20
C ASP A 139 -16.57 0.23 15.99
N THR A 140 -15.62 0.21 15.05
CA THR A 140 -15.66 -0.63 13.86
C THR A 140 -14.91 -1.94 14.06
N PRO A 141 -15.47 -3.09 13.65
CA PRO A 141 -14.71 -4.32 13.47
C PRO A 141 -13.43 -4.15 12.64
N THR A 142 -12.41 -4.94 12.93
CA THR A 142 -11.16 -4.86 12.16
C THR A 142 -11.34 -5.39 10.73
N PRO A 143 -10.81 -4.69 9.70
CA PRO A 143 -10.81 -5.16 8.32
C PRO A 143 -9.62 -6.08 8.00
N TYR A 144 -8.74 -6.35 8.97
CA TYR A 144 -7.54 -7.16 8.76
C TYR A 144 -7.81 -8.63 9.02
N GLY A 145 -7.18 -9.50 8.23
CA GLY A 145 -7.36 -10.93 8.38
C GLY A 145 -6.63 -11.53 9.60
N PRO A 146 -6.83 -12.84 9.83
CA PRO A 146 -6.42 -13.50 11.07
C PRO A 146 -4.92 -13.48 11.31
N VAL A 147 -4.08 -13.56 10.26
CA VAL A 147 -2.62 -13.52 10.43
C VAL A 147 -2.17 -12.19 11.02
N PHE A 148 -2.72 -11.07 10.54
CA PHE A 148 -2.30 -9.79 11.09
C PHE A 148 -2.83 -9.57 12.51
N VAL A 149 -4.05 -10.00 12.81
CA VAL A 149 -4.59 -9.95 14.19
C VAL A 149 -3.71 -10.76 15.14
N LEU A 150 -3.31 -11.97 14.75
CA LEU A 150 -2.39 -12.81 15.54
C LEU A 150 -1.01 -12.14 15.74
N LEU A 151 -0.46 -11.51 14.70
CA LEU A 151 0.80 -10.76 14.81
C LEU A 151 0.67 -9.55 15.74
N ALA A 152 -0.45 -8.85 15.69
CA ALA A 152 -0.72 -7.73 16.59
C ALA A 152 -0.90 -8.19 18.05
N ALA A 153 -1.58 -9.32 18.27
CA ALA A 153 -1.70 -9.92 19.60
C ALA A 153 -0.36 -10.41 20.14
N LEU A 154 0.48 -11.01 19.29
CA LEU A 154 1.86 -11.35 19.65
C LEU A 154 2.65 -10.09 20.06
N ALA A 155 2.51 -8.99 19.33
CA ALA A 155 3.16 -7.74 19.67
C ALA A 155 2.70 -7.20 21.03
N VAL A 156 1.41 -7.32 21.36
CA VAL A 156 0.88 -6.96 22.68
C VAL A 156 1.48 -7.85 23.78
N GLY A 157 1.52 -9.16 23.57
CA GLY A 157 2.08 -10.12 24.53
C GLY A 157 3.58 -9.90 24.81
N LEU A 158 4.36 -9.50 23.79
CA LEU A 158 5.78 -9.18 23.92
C LEU A 158 6.05 -7.75 24.42
N GLY A 159 5.08 -6.85 24.24
CA GLY A 159 5.28 -5.41 24.38
C GLY A 159 5.23 -4.87 25.81
N GLY A 160 4.55 -5.55 26.74
CA GLY A 160 4.45 -5.12 28.15
C GLY A 160 3.79 -3.76 28.40
N GLY A 161 3.23 -3.13 27.37
CA GLY A 161 2.66 -1.78 27.39
C GLY A 161 2.54 -1.20 25.98
N LEU A 162 1.99 0.01 25.84
CA LEU A 162 1.73 0.62 24.53
C LEU A 162 3.03 0.80 23.73
N THR A 163 4.05 1.40 24.33
CA THR A 163 5.32 1.69 23.64
C THR A 163 6.01 0.42 23.17
N GLY A 164 6.12 -0.61 24.02
CA GLY A 164 6.73 -1.87 23.62
C GLY A 164 5.89 -2.63 22.58
N THR A 165 4.56 -2.53 22.62
CA THR A 165 3.67 -3.07 21.57
C THR A 165 3.95 -2.40 20.23
N ILE A 166 4.07 -1.06 20.20
CA ILE A 166 4.41 -0.29 18.99
C ILE A 166 5.79 -0.70 18.46
N VAL A 167 6.78 -0.87 19.33
CA VAL A 167 8.12 -1.34 18.95
C VAL A 167 8.05 -2.74 18.33
N ALA A 168 7.30 -3.67 18.94
CA ALA A 168 7.13 -5.02 18.42
C ALA A 168 6.40 -5.03 17.06
N LEU A 169 5.32 -4.24 16.90
CA LEU A 169 4.64 -4.04 15.62
C LEU A 169 5.58 -3.48 14.55
N ARG A 170 6.46 -2.54 14.93
CA ARG A 170 7.47 -1.98 14.03
C ARG A 170 8.52 -3.00 13.61
N VAL A 171 8.98 -3.85 14.53
CA VAL A 171 9.87 -4.98 14.20
C VAL A 171 9.21 -5.92 13.19
N ILE A 172 7.94 -6.25 13.38
CA ILE A 172 7.15 -7.08 12.45
C ILE A 172 7.05 -6.42 11.08
N ALA A 173 6.74 -5.11 11.01
CA ALA A 173 6.67 -4.37 9.75
C ALA A 173 8.03 -4.34 9.03
N VAL A 174 9.12 -4.08 9.76
CA VAL A 174 10.49 -4.09 9.21
C VAL A 174 10.88 -5.49 8.72
N ALA A 175 10.50 -6.56 9.42
CA ALA A 175 10.73 -7.92 8.95
C ALA A 175 10.02 -8.19 7.61
N GLY A 176 8.78 -7.72 7.45
CA GLY A 176 8.05 -7.73 6.18
C GLY A 176 8.80 -6.97 5.07
N LEU A 177 9.31 -5.78 5.37
CA LEU A 177 10.09 -4.97 4.43
C LEU A 177 11.43 -5.63 4.06
N LEU A 178 12.10 -6.30 5.00
CA LEU A 178 13.33 -7.06 4.75
C LEU A 178 13.05 -8.27 3.85
N LEU A 179 11.93 -8.96 4.05
CA LEU A 179 11.48 -10.03 3.16
C LEU A 179 11.21 -9.49 1.74
N ALA A 180 10.52 -8.36 1.62
CA ALA A 180 10.34 -7.67 0.34
C ALA A 180 11.70 -7.33 -0.30
N ALA A 181 12.62 -6.75 0.47
CA ALA A 181 13.96 -6.38 0.02
C ALA A 181 14.77 -7.60 -0.44
N PHE A 182 14.64 -8.76 0.20
CA PHE A 182 15.26 -10.01 -0.25
C PHE A 182 14.71 -10.48 -1.60
N CYS A 183 13.42 -10.27 -1.86
CA CYS A 183 12.75 -10.71 -3.08
C CYS A 183 13.05 -9.84 -4.31
N LEU A 184 13.42 -8.56 -4.12
CA LEU A 184 13.58 -7.62 -5.23
C LEU A 184 14.67 -8.02 -6.25
N PRO A 185 15.92 -8.38 -5.89
CA PRO A 185 16.96 -8.66 -6.88
C PRO A 185 16.66 -9.87 -7.78
N PRO A 186 16.20 -11.03 -7.26
CA PRO A 186 15.85 -12.15 -8.13
C PRO A 186 14.59 -11.90 -8.96
N LEU A 187 13.57 -11.20 -8.43
CA LEU A 187 12.41 -10.80 -9.23
C LEU A 187 12.80 -9.83 -10.35
N ALA A 188 13.67 -8.85 -10.06
CA ALA A 188 14.15 -7.90 -11.05
C ALA A 188 14.92 -8.60 -12.18
N ARG A 189 15.76 -9.58 -11.84
CA ARG A 189 16.44 -10.44 -12.83
C ARG A 189 15.46 -11.21 -13.69
N ALA A 190 14.45 -11.85 -13.08
CA ALA A 190 13.45 -12.59 -13.82
C ALA A 190 12.57 -11.71 -14.71
N ALA A 191 12.33 -10.46 -14.30
CA ALA A 191 11.60 -9.47 -15.09
C ALA A 191 12.46 -8.72 -16.12
N GLY A 192 13.77 -8.99 -16.19
CA GLY A 192 14.69 -8.31 -17.11
C GLY A 192 14.89 -6.82 -16.79
N VAL A 193 14.73 -6.41 -15.54
CA VAL A 193 14.83 -5.01 -15.06
C VAL A 193 16.03 -4.84 -14.14
N PRO A 194 16.75 -3.69 -14.16
CA PRO A 194 17.87 -3.45 -13.25
C PRO A 194 17.46 -3.50 -11.77
N ALA A 195 18.06 -4.42 -11.00
CA ALA A 195 17.81 -4.56 -9.56
C ALA A 195 18.06 -3.27 -8.77
N ARG A 196 19.02 -2.45 -9.20
CA ARG A 196 19.31 -1.13 -8.60
C ARG A 196 18.11 -0.16 -8.69
N ARG A 197 17.33 -0.22 -9.78
CA ARG A 197 16.14 0.61 -9.98
C ARG A 197 14.98 0.06 -9.16
N ALA A 198 14.78 -1.26 -9.20
CA ALA A 198 13.74 -1.92 -8.42
C ALA A 198 13.91 -1.64 -6.91
N ALA A 199 15.11 -1.86 -6.38
CA ALA A 199 15.45 -1.58 -4.98
C ALA A 199 15.27 -0.11 -4.61
N TRP A 200 15.70 0.82 -5.47
CA TRP A 200 15.55 2.25 -5.21
C TRP A 200 14.08 2.68 -5.12
N LEU A 201 13.27 2.28 -6.10
CA LEU A 201 11.86 2.68 -6.15
C LEU A 201 11.02 2.01 -5.07
N ALA A 202 11.32 0.75 -4.72
CA ALA A 202 10.52 -0.01 -3.76
C ALA A 202 10.96 0.13 -2.29
N LEU A 203 12.22 0.51 -2.01
CA LEU A 203 12.75 0.59 -0.63
C LEU A 203 13.06 2.01 -0.18
N ALA A 204 13.61 2.85 -1.05
CA ALA A 204 14.00 4.22 -0.71
C ALA A 204 12.87 5.24 -0.93
N GLY A 205 11.64 4.77 -1.18
CA GLY A 205 10.49 5.64 -1.37
C GLY A 205 10.09 6.37 -0.07
N PRO A 206 9.68 7.65 -0.15
CA PRO A 206 9.32 8.43 1.04
C PRO A 206 8.17 7.78 1.84
N LEU A 207 7.20 7.20 1.13
CA LEU A 207 6.08 6.47 1.74
C LEU A 207 6.53 5.23 2.53
N VAL A 208 7.63 4.59 2.13
CA VAL A 208 8.16 3.41 2.82
C VAL A 208 8.70 3.82 4.19
N GLY A 209 9.55 4.84 4.23
CA GLY A 209 10.12 5.33 5.49
C GLY A 209 9.05 5.88 6.44
N VAL A 210 8.16 6.73 5.94
CA VAL A 210 7.13 7.39 6.77
C VAL A 210 6.08 6.40 7.24
N HIS A 211 5.48 5.62 6.33
CA HIS A 211 4.33 4.78 6.69
C HIS A 211 4.74 3.36 7.08
N LEU A 212 5.58 2.69 6.28
CA LEU A 212 5.90 1.29 6.53
C LEU A 212 6.85 1.11 7.72
N VAL A 213 7.81 2.03 7.88
CA VAL A 213 8.79 1.99 8.98
C VAL A 213 8.29 2.79 10.19
N ALA A 214 8.20 4.12 10.12
CA ALA A 214 7.82 4.93 11.28
C ALA A 214 6.36 4.65 11.72
N GLY A 215 5.43 4.59 10.77
CA GLY A 215 4.02 4.26 11.02
C GLY A 215 3.73 2.77 11.28
N ALA A 216 4.72 1.87 11.19
CA ALA A 216 4.58 0.43 11.43
C ALA A 216 3.41 -0.24 10.66
N HIS A 217 3.16 0.21 9.42
CA HIS A 217 2.04 -0.28 8.62
C HIS A 217 2.16 -1.76 8.24
N ASN A 218 1.06 -2.49 8.41
CA ASN A 218 0.96 -3.91 8.09
C ASN A 218 1.14 -4.24 6.60
N ASP A 219 0.98 -3.23 5.74
CA ASP A 219 1.32 -3.22 4.32
C ASP A 219 2.72 -3.79 4.06
N ALA A 220 3.69 -3.55 4.95
CA ALA A 220 5.05 -4.08 4.80
C ALA A 220 5.09 -5.62 4.88
N VAL A 221 4.32 -6.21 5.80
CA VAL A 221 4.21 -7.68 5.95
C VAL A 221 3.50 -8.27 4.73
N MET A 222 2.39 -7.65 4.31
CA MET A 222 1.67 -8.07 3.12
C MET A 222 2.58 -8.06 1.88
N LEU A 223 3.35 -6.99 1.66
CA LEU A 223 4.24 -6.89 0.51
C LEU A 223 5.39 -7.89 0.57
N GLY A 224 5.97 -8.15 1.74
CA GLY A 224 6.98 -9.19 1.91
C GLY A 224 6.47 -10.56 1.50
N LEU A 225 5.31 -10.97 2.02
CA LEU A 225 4.68 -12.26 1.71
C LEU A 225 4.27 -12.34 0.24
N LEU A 226 3.68 -11.27 -0.31
CA LEU A 226 3.25 -11.18 -1.71
C LEU A 226 4.42 -11.34 -2.67
N LEU A 227 5.52 -10.60 -2.46
CA LEU A 227 6.72 -10.71 -3.29
C LEU A 227 7.42 -12.06 -3.10
N GLY A 228 7.38 -12.63 -1.89
CA GLY A 228 7.85 -13.98 -1.62
C GLY A 228 7.11 -15.03 -2.45
N GLY A 229 5.77 -14.98 -2.45
CA GLY A 229 4.93 -15.86 -3.26
C GLY A 229 5.24 -15.74 -4.75
N LEU A 230 5.30 -14.52 -5.28
CA LEU A 230 5.65 -14.28 -6.68
C LEU A 230 7.06 -14.78 -7.03
N LEU A 231 8.03 -14.62 -6.14
CA LEU A 231 9.39 -15.11 -6.35
C LEU A 231 9.43 -16.63 -6.46
N VAL A 232 8.70 -17.35 -5.59
CA VAL A 232 8.61 -18.81 -5.63
C VAL A 232 8.01 -19.28 -6.96
N VAL A 233 6.89 -18.67 -7.39
CA VAL A 233 6.24 -18.98 -8.68
C VAL A 233 7.20 -18.79 -9.84
N VAL A 234 7.82 -17.61 -9.92
CA VAL A 234 8.67 -17.22 -11.06
C VAL A 234 9.94 -18.07 -11.14
N ARG A 235 10.50 -18.51 -10.00
CA ARG A 235 11.71 -19.35 -9.99
C ARG A 235 11.46 -20.80 -10.35
N ARG A 236 10.29 -21.33 -9.99
CA ARG A 236 9.98 -22.76 -10.12
C ARG A 236 8.57 -22.96 -10.71
N PRO A 237 8.27 -22.41 -11.90
CA PRO A 237 6.96 -22.54 -12.51
C PRO A 237 6.65 -24.02 -12.80
N GLY A 238 5.37 -24.39 -12.70
CA GLY A 238 4.85 -25.73 -12.96
C GLY A 238 5.19 -26.81 -11.93
N ARG A 239 6.00 -26.52 -10.90
CA ARG A 239 6.29 -27.48 -9.83
C ARG A 239 5.20 -27.43 -8.76
N PRO A 240 4.44 -28.53 -8.52
CA PRO A 240 3.33 -28.54 -7.57
C PRO A 240 3.66 -27.99 -6.19
N THR A 241 4.76 -28.44 -5.59
CA THR A 241 5.20 -28.02 -4.26
C THR A 241 5.57 -26.54 -4.19
N ALA A 242 6.18 -26.00 -5.25
CA ALA A 242 6.51 -24.58 -5.33
C ALA A 242 5.24 -23.73 -5.51
N LEU A 243 4.30 -24.16 -6.36
CA LEU A 243 3.02 -23.47 -6.55
C LEU A 243 2.16 -23.51 -5.29
N LEU A 244 2.16 -24.62 -4.56
CA LEU A 244 1.50 -24.73 -3.25
C LEU A 244 2.12 -23.77 -2.24
N LEU A 245 3.46 -23.74 -2.10
CA LEU A 245 4.15 -22.82 -1.20
C LEU A 245 3.90 -21.35 -1.58
N ALA A 246 3.93 -21.03 -2.87
CA ALA A 246 3.58 -19.70 -3.35
C ALA A 246 2.14 -19.33 -3.02
N GLY A 247 1.23 -20.28 -3.19
CA GLY A 247 -0.17 -20.17 -2.76
C GLY A 247 -0.28 -19.87 -1.28
N VAL A 248 0.43 -20.62 -0.42
CA VAL A 248 0.45 -20.38 1.02
C VAL A 248 0.93 -18.95 1.32
N LEU A 249 2.04 -18.51 0.75
CA LEU A 249 2.56 -17.15 0.98
C LEU A 249 1.57 -16.06 0.51
N LEU A 250 0.91 -16.24 -0.63
CA LEU A 250 -0.10 -15.31 -1.13
C LEU A 250 -1.37 -15.34 -0.26
N GLY A 251 -1.80 -16.50 0.21
CA GLY A 251 -2.92 -16.64 1.14
C GLY A 251 -2.63 -15.97 2.49
N LEU A 252 -1.42 -16.12 3.02
CA LEU A 252 -0.96 -15.37 4.19
C LEU A 252 -0.93 -13.86 3.94
N ALA A 253 -0.53 -13.42 2.75
CA ALA A 253 -0.58 -12.00 2.38
C ALA A 253 -2.04 -11.48 2.35
N VAL A 254 -2.98 -12.27 1.84
CA VAL A 254 -4.43 -11.97 1.85
C VAL A 254 -4.97 -11.86 3.27
N THR A 255 -4.54 -12.75 4.17
CA THR A 255 -4.94 -12.71 5.59
C THR A 255 -4.17 -11.70 6.42
N VAL A 256 -3.19 -10.99 5.84
CA VAL A 256 -2.70 -9.73 6.39
C VAL A 256 -3.53 -8.57 5.85
N LYS A 257 -3.74 -8.54 4.52
CA LYS A 257 -4.51 -7.51 3.85
C LYS A 257 -5.21 -8.06 2.61
N ALA A 258 -6.54 -7.96 2.60
CA ALA A 258 -7.41 -8.52 1.57
C ALA A 258 -7.00 -8.15 0.14
N THR A 259 -6.47 -6.94 -0.05
CA THR A 259 -6.10 -6.40 -1.36
C THR A 259 -5.02 -7.22 -2.07
N ALA A 260 -4.24 -8.03 -1.36
CA ALA A 260 -3.27 -8.96 -1.97
C ALA A 260 -3.92 -10.00 -2.90
N VAL A 261 -5.23 -10.29 -2.74
CA VAL A 261 -5.94 -11.34 -3.49
C VAL A 261 -5.92 -11.10 -4.99
N VAL A 262 -5.88 -9.83 -5.43
CA VAL A 262 -5.92 -9.48 -6.85
C VAL A 262 -4.67 -9.90 -7.61
N VAL A 263 -3.59 -10.24 -6.90
CA VAL A 263 -2.34 -10.74 -7.50
C VAL A 263 -2.42 -12.24 -7.81
N VAL A 264 -3.26 -13.00 -7.10
CA VAL A 264 -3.36 -14.46 -7.22
C VAL A 264 -3.63 -14.92 -8.67
N PRO A 265 -4.60 -14.35 -9.43
CA PRO A 265 -4.85 -14.78 -10.81
C PRO A 265 -3.66 -14.56 -11.76
N PHE A 266 -2.84 -13.53 -11.51
CA PHE A 266 -1.64 -13.25 -12.30
C PHE A 266 -0.46 -14.13 -11.89
N ALA A 267 -0.39 -14.51 -10.60
CA ALA A 267 0.55 -15.51 -10.13
C ALA A 267 0.27 -16.89 -10.75
N VAL A 268 -1.00 -17.25 -10.97
CA VAL A 268 -1.37 -18.46 -11.73
C VAL A 268 -0.80 -18.42 -13.15
N LEU A 269 -0.92 -17.27 -13.85
CA LEU A 269 -0.33 -17.09 -15.17
C LEU A 269 1.21 -17.25 -15.14
N ALA A 270 1.88 -16.62 -14.17
CA ALA A 270 3.33 -16.76 -13.99
C ALA A 270 3.76 -18.21 -13.66
N GLY A 271 2.87 -19.03 -13.10
CA GLY A 271 3.12 -20.41 -12.71
C GLY A 271 3.07 -21.42 -13.85
N VAL A 272 2.67 -21.02 -15.06
CA VAL A 272 2.61 -21.91 -16.23
C VAL A 272 3.96 -21.92 -16.96
N PRO A 273 4.70 -23.05 -16.97
CA PRO A 273 6.04 -23.09 -17.58
C PRO A 273 5.99 -23.20 -19.12
N GLY A 274 4.91 -23.77 -19.66
CA GLY A 274 4.79 -24.18 -21.06
C GLY A 274 3.74 -23.39 -21.85
N ARG A 275 2.98 -24.07 -22.70
CA ARG A 275 1.87 -23.45 -23.43
C ARG A 275 0.71 -23.15 -22.47
N TYR A 276 0.05 -22.02 -22.69
CA TYR A 276 -1.14 -21.62 -21.94
C TYR A 276 -2.37 -22.35 -22.49
N THR A 277 -2.59 -23.58 -22.02
CA THR A 277 -3.81 -24.34 -22.29
C THR A 277 -4.70 -24.35 -21.05
N VAL A 278 -6.00 -24.62 -21.22
CA VAL A 278 -6.94 -24.73 -20.09
C VAL A 278 -6.44 -25.74 -19.04
N PRO A 279 -5.98 -26.96 -19.38
CA PRO A 279 -5.42 -27.88 -18.38
C PRO A 279 -4.15 -27.37 -17.68
N ALA A 280 -3.31 -26.59 -18.37
CA ALA A 280 -2.12 -26.01 -17.75
C ALA A 280 -2.50 -24.93 -16.73
N LEU A 281 -3.46 -24.07 -17.06
CA LEU A 281 -4.01 -23.06 -16.17
C LEU A 281 -4.71 -23.69 -14.96
N LEU A 282 -5.52 -24.72 -15.17
CA LEU A 282 -6.22 -25.42 -14.09
C LEU A 282 -5.25 -26.13 -13.15
N ARG A 283 -4.18 -26.76 -13.66
CA ARG A 283 -3.16 -27.39 -12.81
C ARG A 283 -2.37 -26.36 -12.02
N ALA A 284 -1.90 -25.29 -12.66
CA ALA A 284 -1.16 -24.24 -11.97
C ALA A 284 -2.05 -23.51 -10.95
N GLY A 285 -3.27 -23.22 -11.35
CA GLY A 285 -4.30 -22.59 -10.52
C GLY A 285 -4.69 -23.45 -9.34
N GLY A 286 -4.92 -24.76 -9.53
CA GLY A 286 -5.30 -25.69 -8.48
C GLY A 286 -4.32 -25.72 -7.31
N TRP A 287 -3.01 -25.83 -7.59
CA TRP A 287 -1.99 -25.82 -6.53
C TRP A 287 -1.87 -24.46 -5.83
N LEU A 288 -1.88 -23.37 -6.59
CA LEU A 288 -1.67 -22.03 -6.03
C LEU A 288 -2.90 -21.53 -5.26
N VAL A 289 -4.09 -21.70 -5.81
CA VAL A 289 -5.36 -21.39 -5.13
C VAL A 289 -5.55 -22.35 -3.96
N GLY A 290 -5.24 -23.64 -4.11
CA GLY A 290 -5.27 -24.61 -3.02
C GLY A 290 -4.39 -24.21 -1.84
N GLY A 291 -3.14 -23.77 -2.09
CA GLY A 291 -2.26 -23.25 -1.05
C GLY A 291 -2.77 -21.96 -0.40
N SER A 292 -3.36 -21.07 -1.19
CA SER A 292 -3.94 -19.81 -0.69
C SER A 292 -5.14 -20.06 0.21
N LEU A 293 -6.03 -20.96 -0.21
CA LEU A 293 -7.19 -21.40 0.57
C LEU A 293 -6.75 -22.16 1.83
N ALA A 294 -5.74 -23.01 1.74
CA ALA A 294 -5.20 -23.70 2.91
C ALA A 294 -4.66 -22.70 3.95
N ALA A 295 -3.87 -21.71 3.53
CA ALA A 295 -3.39 -20.67 4.44
C ALA A 295 -4.55 -19.88 5.07
N LEU A 296 -5.55 -19.48 4.26
CA LEU A 296 -6.73 -18.80 4.76
C LEU A 296 -7.50 -19.65 5.79
N LEU A 297 -7.86 -20.88 5.44
CA LEU A 297 -8.63 -21.79 6.29
C LEU A 297 -7.88 -22.13 7.58
N VAL A 298 -6.60 -22.51 7.48
CA VAL A 298 -5.78 -22.86 8.65
C VAL A 298 -5.63 -21.65 9.57
N THR A 299 -5.33 -20.47 9.04
CA THR A 299 -5.15 -19.28 9.89
C THR A 299 -6.45 -18.81 10.52
N SER A 300 -7.58 -18.86 9.80
CA SER A 300 -8.91 -18.60 10.34
C SER A 300 -9.33 -19.60 11.43
N ALA A 301 -8.97 -20.88 11.27
CA ALA A 301 -9.28 -21.92 12.26
C ALA A 301 -8.38 -21.80 13.49
N VAL A 302 -7.06 -21.67 13.31
CA VAL A 302 -6.07 -21.53 14.39
C VAL A 302 -6.33 -20.26 15.21
N SER A 303 -6.73 -19.17 14.57
CA SER A 303 -7.06 -17.94 15.30
C SER A 303 -8.41 -18.03 16.02
N GLY A 304 -9.30 -18.95 15.64
CA GLY A 304 -10.67 -19.01 16.14
C GLY A 304 -11.58 -17.89 15.64
N LEU A 305 -11.16 -17.12 14.63
CA LEU A 305 -11.86 -15.90 14.18
C LEU A 305 -12.70 -16.09 12.91
N GLY A 306 -12.52 -17.22 12.21
CA GLY A 306 -13.25 -17.48 10.97
C GLY A 306 -13.02 -16.40 9.91
N PHE A 307 -14.11 -15.90 9.31
CA PHE A 307 -14.09 -14.95 8.19
C PHE A 307 -14.69 -13.58 8.51
N GLY A 308 -14.83 -13.21 9.79
CA GLY A 308 -15.49 -11.97 10.21
C GLY A 308 -14.85 -10.69 9.63
N TRP A 309 -13.55 -10.72 9.32
CA TRP A 309 -12.84 -9.63 8.64
C TRP A 309 -13.45 -9.22 7.28
N VAL A 310 -14.16 -10.12 6.60
CA VAL A 310 -14.86 -9.80 5.34
C VAL A 310 -15.96 -8.77 5.58
N GLY A 311 -16.68 -8.87 6.71
CA GLY A 311 -17.65 -7.85 7.14
C GLY A 311 -16.96 -6.53 7.47
N GLY A 312 -15.82 -6.58 8.16
CA GLY A 312 -15.01 -5.39 8.49
C GLY A 312 -14.53 -4.59 7.27
N LEU A 313 -14.37 -5.23 6.10
CA LEU A 313 -14.04 -4.53 4.86
C LEU A 313 -15.09 -3.49 4.45
N ALA A 314 -16.36 -3.66 4.82
CA ALA A 314 -17.42 -2.71 4.49
C ALA A 314 -17.18 -1.34 5.15
N HIS A 315 -16.62 -1.32 6.35
CA HIS A 315 -16.33 -0.08 7.11
C HIS A 315 -15.04 0.61 6.67
N SER A 316 -14.22 -0.06 5.84
CA SER A 316 -13.09 0.61 5.20
C SER A 316 -13.54 1.78 4.31
N GLY A 317 -14.82 1.81 3.91
CA GLY A 317 -15.45 2.89 3.14
C GLY A 317 -15.90 4.12 3.94
N ASP A 318 -15.94 4.05 5.27
CA ASP A 318 -16.48 5.11 6.14
C ASP A 318 -15.68 6.42 6.04
N SER A 319 -14.40 6.31 5.69
CA SER A 319 -13.57 7.45 5.36
C SER A 319 -13.88 7.98 3.95
N GLU A 320 -14.35 9.22 3.85
CA GLU A 320 -14.60 9.88 2.56
C GLU A 320 -13.56 10.95 2.22
N GLN A 321 -12.76 10.67 1.19
CA GLN A 321 -11.66 11.52 0.75
C GLN A 321 -11.64 11.64 -0.77
N TRP A 322 -11.40 12.85 -1.27
CA TRP A 322 -11.29 13.13 -2.71
C TRP A 322 -10.06 12.51 -3.38
N THR A 323 -9.14 12.00 -2.59
CA THR A 323 -7.96 11.27 -3.08
C THR A 323 -8.34 9.94 -3.73
N SER A 324 -9.54 9.41 -3.45
CA SER A 324 -10.19 8.34 -4.22
C SER A 324 -10.92 8.94 -5.43
N PRO A 325 -10.56 8.55 -6.67
CA PRO A 325 -11.22 8.99 -7.90
C PRO A 325 -12.75 8.85 -7.91
N PRO A 326 -13.37 7.69 -7.59
CA PRO A 326 -14.83 7.59 -7.60
C PRO A 326 -15.50 8.45 -6.52
N THR A 327 -14.85 8.62 -5.37
CA THR A 327 -15.35 9.46 -4.29
C THR A 327 -15.28 10.95 -4.66
N ALA A 328 -14.21 11.36 -5.34
CA ALA A 328 -14.07 12.73 -5.86
C ALA A 328 -15.16 13.08 -6.86
N VAL A 329 -15.44 12.18 -7.81
CA VAL A 329 -16.52 12.38 -8.79
C VAL A 329 -17.87 12.45 -8.07
N GLY A 330 -18.11 11.57 -7.10
CA GLY A 330 -19.30 11.62 -6.25
C GLY A 330 -19.48 12.98 -5.57
N PHE A 331 -18.42 13.50 -4.93
CA PHE A 331 -18.47 14.83 -4.32
C PHE A 331 -18.80 15.94 -5.32
N VAL A 332 -18.22 15.93 -6.53
CA VAL A 332 -18.53 16.95 -7.55
C VAL A 332 -19.99 16.89 -7.99
N VAL A 333 -20.54 15.67 -8.16
CA VAL A 333 -21.97 15.49 -8.47
C VAL A 333 -22.86 15.97 -7.33
N ASP A 334 -22.51 15.65 -6.09
CA ASP A 334 -23.26 16.09 -4.90
C ASP A 334 -23.20 17.63 -4.75
N TYR A 335 -22.05 18.26 -5.00
CA TYR A 335 -21.94 19.72 -5.00
C TYR A 335 -22.79 20.37 -6.09
N ALA A 336 -22.81 19.81 -7.30
CA ALA A 336 -23.67 20.30 -8.38
C ALA A 336 -25.15 20.08 -8.08
N GLY A 337 -25.51 18.95 -7.47
CA GLY A 337 -26.88 18.64 -7.04
C GLY A 337 -27.39 19.58 -5.96
N ALA A 338 -26.53 19.96 -5.01
CA ALA A 338 -26.86 20.91 -3.95
C ALA A 338 -27.28 22.29 -4.50
N LEU A 339 -26.71 22.73 -5.64
CA LEU A 339 -27.08 24.00 -6.29
C LEU A 339 -28.55 24.04 -6.78
N ILE A 340 -29.17 22.88 -6.93
CA ILE A 340 -30.57 22.72 -7.37
C ILE A 340 -31.43 22.02 -6.31
N GLY A 341 -30.98 22.00 -5.05
CA GLY A 341 -31.74 21.48 -3.92
C GLY A 341 -31.83 19.96 -3.82
N ARG A 342 -30.88 19.20 -4.41
CA ARG A 342 -30.81 17.74 -4.26
C ARG A 342 -29.94 17.33 -3.06
N ASP A 343 -30.39 16.32 -2.33
CA ASP A 343 -29.62 15.70 -1.24
C ASP A 343 -28.40 14.93 -1.77
N PRO A 344 -27.29 14.91 -1.01
CA PRO A 344 -26.06 14.24 -1.42
C PRO A 344 -26.23 12.71 -1.35
N GLN A 345 -26.16 12.05 -2.50
CA GLN A 345 -26.34 10.59 -2.65
C GLN A 345 -25.41 9.99 -3.71
N ALA A 346 -24.58 10.80 -4.38
CA ALA A 346 -23.76 10.34 -5.49
C ALA A 346 -22.55 9.54 -5.00
N VAL A 347 -21.94 9.87 -3.86
CA VAL A 347 -20.74 9.17 -3.36
C VAL A 347 -20.94 7.64 -3.23
N PRO A 348 -21.97 7.12 -2.52
CA PRO A 348 -22.19 5.67 -2.43
C PRO A 348 -22.43 5.01 -3.79
N VAL A 349 -23.22 5.66 -4.66
CA VAL A 349 -23.55 5.13 -6.00
C VAL A 349 -22.29 5.04 -6.87
N LEU A 350 -21.49 6.10 -6.93
CA LEU A 350 -20.28 6.14 -7.75
C LEU A 350 -19.21 5.18 -7.23
N ARG A 351 -19.12 4.98 -5.91
CA ARG A 351 -18.27 3.94 -5.30
C ARG A 351 -18.73 2.53 -5.71
N ALA A 352 -20.03 2.25 -5.67
CA ALA A 352 -20.56 0.95 -6.11
C ALA A 352 -20.30 0.69 -7.60
N VAL A 353 -20.53 1.70 -8.46
CA VAL A 353 -20.20 1.62 -9.89
C VAL A 353 -18.71 1.37 -10.10
N ALA A 354 -17.84 2.04 -9.34
CA ALA A 354 -16.40 1.85 -9.44
C ALA A 354 -15.93 0.45 -9.00
N LEU A 355 -16.58 -0.16 -8.00
CA LEU A 355 -16.30 -1.54 -7.60
C LEU A 355 -16.72 -2.54 -8.69
N VAL A 356 -17.86 -2.33 -9.35
CA VAL A 356 -18.27 -3.14 -10.51
C VAL A 356 -17.29 -2.95 -11.67
N LEU A 357 -16.89 -1.71 -11.94
CA LEU A 357 -15.89 -1.39 -12.95
C LEU A 357 -14.54 -2.03 -12.61
N LEU A 358 -14.15 -2.08 -11.34
CA LEU A 358 -12.91 -2.71 -10.88
C LEU A 358 -12.90 -4.20 -11.25
N VAL A 359 -13.99 -4.93 -10.98
CA VAL A 359 -14.12 -6.34 -11.37
C VAL A 359 -13.94 -6.49 -12.88
N ALA A 360 -14.63 -5.67 -13.68
CA ALA A 360 -14.50 -5.70 -15.14
C ALA A 360 -13.07 -5.40 -15.61
N VAL A 361 -12.42 -4.38 -15.03
CA VAL A 361 -11.03 -4.01 -15.33
C VAL A 361 -10.06 -5.13 -14.97
N LEU A 362 -10.23 -5.78 -13.81
CA LEU A 362 -9.39 -6.90 -13.40
C LEU A 362 -9.50 -8.08 -14.38
N VAL A 363 -10.72 -8.44 -14.81
CA VAL A 363 -10.94 -9.47 -15.84
C VAL A 363 -10.27 -9.09 -17.16
N VAL A 364 -10.44 -7.83 -17.61
CA VAL A 364 -9.82 -7.34 -18.85
C VAL A 364 -8.30 -7.35 -18.75
N LEU A 365 -7.72 -6.92 -17.62
CA LEU A 365 -6.27 -6.92 -17.40
C LEU A 365 -5.72 -8.34 -17.38
N TRP A 366 -6.40 -9.26 -16.70
CA TRP A 366 -6.03 -10.67 -16.68
C TRP A 366 -6.07 -11.28 -18.08
N TRP A 367 -7.17 -11.07 -18.82
CA TRP A 367 -7.32 -11.55 -20.19
C TRP A 367 -6.28 -10.97 -21.15
N ARG A 368 -5.97 -9.67 -21.03
CA ARG A 368 -4.90 -9.03 -21.81
C ARG A 368 -3.54 -9.61 -21.48
N THR A 369 -3.25 -9.78 -20.19
CA THR A 369 -1.98 -10.40 -19.75
C THR A 369 -1.85 -11.81 -20.31
N LEU A 370 -2.91 -12.62 -20.25
CA LEU A 370 -2.94 -13.95 -20.85
C LEU A 370 -2.67 -13.89 -22.36
N ARG A 371 -3.29 -12.94 -23.08
CA ARG A 371 -3.03 -12.73 -24.53
C ARG A 371 -1.58 -12.37 -24.81
N ASP A 372 -1.05 -11.38 -24.11
CA ASP A 372 0.34 -10.94 -24.28
C ASP A 372 1.33 -12.10 -23.99
N LEU A 373 0.99 -13.00 -23.05
CA LEU A 373 1.79 -14.19 -22.72
C LEU A 373 1.85 -15.25 -23.84
N PHE A 374 0.89 -15.26 -24.77
CA PHE A 374 0.98 -16.07 -25.99
C PHE A 374 1.99 -15.51 -26.99
N ASP A 375 2.14 -14.18 -27.04
CA ASP A 375 2.95 -13.48 -28.04
C ASP A 375 4.42 -13.32 -27.61
N VAL A 376 4.71 -13.36 -26.30
CA VAL A 376 6.08 -13.16 -25.79
C VAL A 376 6.88 -14.46 -25.62
N ARG A 377 8.21 -14.33 -25.75
CA ARG A 377 9.15 -15.43 -25.54
C ARG A 377 9.19 -15.86 -24.06
N PRO A 378 9.51 -17.14 -23.75
CA PRO A 378 9.54 -17.63 -22.38
C PRO A 378 10.32 -16.78 -21.36
N PRO A 379 11.50 -16.19 -21.69
CA PRO A 379 12.25 -15.34 -20.75
C PRO A 379 11.53 -14.02 -20.37
N GLU A 380 10.60 -13.55 -21.20
CA GLU A 380 9.88 -12.29 -20.99
C GLU A 380 8.57 -12.47 -20.18
N ARG A 381 8.09 -13.72 -20.07
CA ARG A 381 6.81 -14.06 -19.41
C ARG A 381 6.72 -13.59 -17.96
N PRO A 382 7.75 -13.74 -17.10
CA PRO A 382 7.66 -13.25 -15.73
C PRO A 382 7.38 -11.75 -15.69
N ARG A 383 8.03 -10.96 -16.56
CA ARG A 383 7.81 -9.52 -16.65
C ARG A 383 6.36 -9.20 -17.00
N VAL A 384 5.80 -9.87 -18.00
CA VAL A 384 4.42 -9.64 -18.45
C VAL A 384 3.41 -9.97 -17.34
N ALA A 385 3.55 -11.14 -16.70
CA ALA A 385 2.66 -11.56 -15.63
C ALA A 385 2.74 -10.63 -14.39
N LEU A 386 3.96 -10.26 -13.98
CA LEU A 386 4.17 -9.31 -12.89
C LEU A 386 3.63 -7.91 -13.24
N HIS A 387 3.70 -7.50 -14.50
CA HIS A 387 3.18 -6.21 -14.94
C HIS A 387 1.66 -6.19 -14.90
N GLY A 388 1.01 -7.26 -15.34
CA GLY A 388 -0.43 -7.45 -15.18
C GLY A 388 -0.87 -7.34 -13.72
N ALA A 389 -0.16 -8.01 -12.81
CA ALA A 389 -0.40 -7.91 -11.36
C ALA A 389 -0.20 -6.47 -10.83
N ALA A 390 0.83 -5.77 -11.32
CA ALA A 390 1.09 -4.38 -10.96
C ALA A 390 -0.06 -3.45 -11.39
N LEU A 391 -0.55 -3.61 -12.63
CA LEU A 391 -1.68 -2.85 -13.15
C LEU A 391 -2.99 -3.20 -12.44
N ALA A 392 -3.17 -4.43 -11.99
CA ALA A 392 -4.30 -4.82 -11.16
C ALA A 392 -4.29 -4.09 -9.80
N LEU A 393 -3.14 -3.99 -9.14
CA LEU A 393 -2.99 -3.18 -7.91
C LEU A 393 -3.22 -1.69 -8.18
N VAL A 394 -2.79 -1.16 -9.33
CA VAL A 394 -3.12 0.21 -9.74
C VAL A 394 -4.63 0.38 -9.89
N ALA A 395 -5.31 -0.57 -10.54
CA ALA A 395 -6.76 -0.52 -10.70
C ALA A 395 -7.48 -0.55 -9.33
N VAL A 396 -7.03 -1.40 -8.40
CA VAL A 396 -7.55 -1.42 -7.02
C VAL A 396 -7.40 -0.06 -6.36
N VAL A 397 -6.21 0.54 -6.43
CA VAL A 397 -5.92 1.86 -5.84
C VAL A 397 -6.77 2.99 -6.45
N VAL A 398 -7.01 2.94 -7.76
CA VAL A 398 -7.73 3.98 -8.50
C VAL A 398 -9.25 3.86 -8.34
N LEU A 399 -9.77 2.64 -8.20
CA LEU A 399 -11.21 2.35 -8.16
C LEU A 399 -11.72 1.97 -6.76
N SER A 400 -10.85 1.93 -5.75
CA SER A 400 -11.25 1.71 -4.37
C SER A 400 -12.07 2.89 -3.84
N PRO A 401 -13.01 2.67 -2.92
CA PRO A 401 -13.78 3.75 -2.29
C PRO A 401 -12.93 4.77 -1.52
N VAL A 402 -11.74 4.37 -1.08
CA VAL A 402 -10.82 5.18 -0.28
C VAL A 402 -9.40 4.99 -0.78
N PHE A 403 -8.62 6.07 -0.73
CA PHE A 403 -7.19 6.04 -0.98
C PHE A 403 -6.43 6.77 0.12
N HIS A 404 -5.60 6.03 0.85
CA HIS A 404 -4.61 6.57 1.77
C HIS A 404 -3.21 6.53 1.12
N PRO A 405 -2.28 7.45 1.47
CA PRO A 405 -0.98 7.54 0.82
C PRO A 405 -0.18 6.24 0.76
N TRP A 406 -0.20 5.46 1.85
CA TRP A 406 0.52 4.19 1.90
C TRP A 406 -0.02 3.14 0.92
N TYR A 407 -1.25 3.27 0.39
CA TYR A 407 -1.78 2.36 -0.62
C TYR A 407 -1.00 2.43 -1.93
N ALA A 408 -0.32 3.54 -2.22
CA ALA A 408 0.56 3.66 -3.39
C ALA A 408 1.77 2.71 -3.34
N THR A 409 2.15 2.22 -2.15
CA THR A 409 3.29 1.30 -2.01
C THR A 409 3.04 -0.05 -2.70
N TRP A 410 1.79 -0.50 -2.80
CA TRP A 410 1.47 -1.81 -3.38
C TRP A 410 1.75 -1.89 -4.88
N PRO A 411 1.15 -1.03 -5.72
CA PRO A 411 1.52 -1.01 -7.13
C PRO A 411 2.97 -0.58 -7.33
N LEU A 412 3.50 0.35 -6.52
CA LEU A 412 4.89 0.81 -6.64
C LEU A 412 5.90 -0.35 -6.53
N ALA A 413 5.69 -1.29 -5.60
CA ALA A 413 6.57 -2.44 -5.41
C ALA A 413 6.67 -3.34 -6.66
N LEU A 414 5.55 -3.58 -7.36
CA LEU A 414 5.54 -4.39 -8.60
C LEU A 414 5.90 -3.58 -9.85
N LEU A 415 5.54 -2.29 -9.91
CA LEU A 415 5.91 -1.40 -11.01
C LEU A 415 7.43 -1.13 -11.02
N ALA A 416 8.06 -1.07 -9.85
CA ALA A 416 9.52 -1.03 -9.71
C ALA A 416 10.22 -2.21 -10.42
N LEU A 417 9.54 -3.37 -10.50
CA LEU A 417 10.03 -4.59 -11.15
C LEU A 417 9.71 -4.67 -12.65
N THR A 418 8.80 -3.84 -13.18
CA THR A 418 8.23 -4.08 -14.54
C THR A 418 8.16 -2.85 -15.45
N GLY A 419 8.02 -1.64 -14.89
CA GLY A 419 7.74 -0.41 -15.62
C GLY A 419 8.81 0.00 -16.64
N THR A 420 8.39 0.48 -17.80
CA THR A 420 9.26 1.00 -18.88
C THR A 420 9.48 2.52 -18.82
N GLY A 421 8.64 3.24 -18.08
CA GLY A 421 8.82 4.64 -17.73
C GLY A 421 8.34 4.86 -16.30
N THR A 422 9.13 5.58 -15.51
CA THR A 422 8.92 5.64 -14.05
C THR A 422 7.98 6.76 -13.62
N THR A 423 8.01 7.88 -14.35
CA THR A 423 7.29 9.12 -14.01
C THR A 423 5.81 8.92 -13.68
N TRP A 424 5.08 8.11 -14.45
CA TRP A 424 3.62 7.99 -14.30
C TRP A 424 3.18 7.33 -12.99
N PHE A 425 4.04 6.54 -12.34
CA PHE A 425 3.74 5.92 -11.05
C PHE A 425 4.58 6.47 -9.90
N VAL A 426 5.76 7.01 -10.18
CA VAL A 426 6.59 7.71 -9.20
C VAL A 426 5.96 9.06 -8.84
N LEU A 427 5.36 9.77 -9.80
CA LEU A 427 4.80 11.11 -9.54
C LEU A 427 3.59 11.07 -8.61
N PRO A 428 2.58 10.19 -8.81
CA PRO A 428 1.49 10.05 -7.84
C PRO A 428 1.98 9.60 -6.46
N ALA A 429 2.98 8.70 -6.38
CA ALA A 429 3.56 8.28 -5.11
C ALA A 429 4.30 9.43 -4.39
N ALA A 430 5.01 10.28 -5.14
CA ALA A 430 5.66 11.48 -4.63
C ALA A 430 4.62 12.51 -4.14
N ALA A 431 3.55 12.74 -4.90
CA ALA A 431 2.46 13.63 -4.50
C ALA A 431 1.74 13.11 -3.24
N ALA A 432 1.53 11.79 -3.14
CA ALA A 432 0.89 11.17 -1.99
C ALA A 432 1.67 11.40 -0.68
N ALA A 433 3.00 11.52 -0.75
CA ALA A 433 3.83 11.81 0.43
C ALA A 433 3.54 13.17 1.08
N PHE A 434 2.89 14.09 0.36
CA PHE A 434 2.51 15.42 0.87
C PHE A 434 1.05 15.49 1.35
N LEU A 435 0.27 14.42 1.25
CA LEU A 435 -1.17 14.44 1.61
C LEU A 435 -1.44 14.32 3.10
N VAL A 436 -0.41 14.03 3.90
CA VAL A 436 -0.53 13.80 5.34
C VAL A 436 0.43 14.69 6.10
N LEU A 437 0.05 15.02 7.33
CA LEU A 437 0.84 15.77 8.31
C LEU A 437 1.50 14.82 9.34
N PRO A 438 2.43 15.32 10.16
CA PRO A 438 3.20 14.49 11.11
C PRO A 438 2.35 13.62 12.04
N ASP A 439 1.23 14.16 12.52
CA ASP A 439 0.27 13.53 13.42
C ASP A 439 -0.65 12.50 12.73
N GLY A 440 -0.52 12.34 11.40
CA GLY A 440 -1.39 11.51 10.57
C GLY A 440 -2.63 12.24 10.06
N THR A 441 -2.76 13.54 10.31
CA THR A 441 -3.86 14.34 9.77
C THR A 441 -3.78 14.37 8.24
N ASN A 442 -4.84 13.90 7.59
CA ASN A 442 -4.93 13.87 6.13
C ASN A 442 -5.47 15.19 5.58
N LEU A 443 -4.65 15.89 4.79
CA LEU A 443 -4.98 17.16 4.17
C LEU A 443 -6.18 17.07 3.23
N ALA A 444 -6.49 15.87 2.71
CA ALA A 444 -7.67 15.65 1.88
C ALA A 444 -8.99 15.98 2.61
N ARG A 445 -9.00 15.89 3.95
CA ARG A 445 -10.16 16.25 4.78
C ARG A 445 -10.47 17.75 4.73
N PHE A 446 -9.45 18.59 4.60
CA PHE A 446 -9.58 20.07 4.60
C PHE A 446 -9.69 20.65 3.19
N THR A 447 -9.39 19.85 2.18
CA THR A 447 -9.36 20.26 0.76
C THR A 447 -10.42 19.53 -0.06
N LYS A 448 -11.51 19.06 0.57
CA LYS A 448 -12.56 18.24 -0.07
C LYS A 448 -13.06 18.83 -1.39
N ALA A 449 -13.57 20.06 -1.38
CA ALA A 449 -14.11 20.69 -2.58
C ALA A 449 -13.06 20.95 -3.68
N PRO A 450 -11.96 21.70 -3.45
CA PRO A 450 -10.98 21.96 -4.49
C PRO A 450 -10.28 20.68 -4.97
N GLY A 451 -10.02 19.74 -4.07
CA GLY A 451 -9.41 18.45 -4.39
C GLY A 451 -10.32 17.55 -5.22
N ALA A 452 -11.62 17.48 -4.91
CA ALA A 452 -12.60 16.74 -5.68
C ALA A 452 -12.73 17.28 -7.11
N LEU A 453 -12.78 18.61 -7.25
CA LEU A 453 -12.80 19.28 -8.56
C LEU A 453 -11.52 18.99 -9.35
N ALA A 454 -10.35 19.13 -8.73
CA ALA A 454 -9.06 18.88 -9.38
C ALA A 454 -8.90 17.43 -9.82
N MET A 455 -9.26 16.47 -8.96
CA MET A 455 -9.23 15.04 -9.29
C MET A 455 -10.20 14.72 -10.43
N THR A 456 -11.44 15.22 -10.37
CA THR A 456 -12.43 15.01 -11.43
C THR A 456 -11.97 15.61 -12.77
N ALA A 457 -11.43 16.83 -12.76
CA ALA A 457 -10.86 17.46 -13.95
C ALA A 457 -9.68 16.66 -14.53
N LEU A 458 -8.80 16.14 -13.67
CA LEU A 458 -7.70 15.27 -14.09
C LEU A 458 -8.22 14.00 -14.78
N LEU A 459 -9.24 13.34 -14.21
CA LEU A 459 -9.85 12.15 -14.82
C LEU A 459 -10.44 12.46 -16.19
N VAL A 460 -11.17 13.57 -16.32
CA VAL A 460 -11.72 14.03 -17.60
C VAL A 460 -10.60 14.29 -18.61
N ALA A 461 -9.54 15.01 -18.22
CA ALA A 461 -8.40 15.29 -19.09
C ALA A 461 -7.70 14.01 -19.55
N LEU A 462 -7.51 13.02 -18.66
CA LEU A 462 -6.92 11.72 -18.99
C LEU A 462 -7.82 10.92 -19.95
N LEU A 463 -9.14 10.94 -19.75
CA LEU A 463 -10.10 10.29 -20.65
C LEU A 463 -10.10 10.94 -22.05
N LEU A 464 -10.12 12.27 -22.12
CA LEU A 464 -10.04 13.00 -23.38
C LEU A 464 -8.72 12.72 -24.11
N ARG A 465 -7.59 12.77 -23.40
CA ARG A 465 -6.28 12.42 -23.96
C ARG A 465 -6.27 10.99 -24.49
N ALA A 466 -6.83 10.03 -23.75
CA ALA A 466 -6.92 8.64 -24.20
C ALA A 466 -7.79 8.49 -25.47
N ARG A 467 -8.89 9.24 -25.57
CA ARG A 467 -9.73 9.28 -26.79
C ARG A 467 -8.98 9.87 -27.98
N LEU A 468 -8.31 11.01 -27.80
CA LEU A 468 -7.51 11.66 -28.85
C LEU A 468 -6.38 10.75 -29.36
N LEU A 469 -5.66 10.09 -28.47
CA LEU A 469 -4.61 9.13 -28.84
C LEU A 469 -5.16 7.92 -29.60
N ARG A 470 -6.37 7.45 -29.27
CA ARG A 470 -7.03 6.38 -30.02
C ARG A 470 -7.50 6.84 -31.40
N ALA A 471 -8.01 8.06 -31.52
CA ALA A 471 -8.42 8.64 -32.79
C ALA A 471 -7.21 8.82 -33.73
N ALA A 472 -6.10 9.36 -33.23
CA ALA A 472 -4.86 9.53 -34.00
C ALA A 472 -4.27 8.20 -34.50
N ARG A 473 -4.46 7.09 -33.78
CA ARG A 473 -4.03 5.75 -34.22
C ARG A 473 -4.95 5.11 -35.27
N ARG A 474 -6.16 5.63 -35.45
CA ARG A 474 -7.17 5.09 -36.39
C ARG A 474 -7.17 5.81 -37.74
N GLN A 475 -6.49 6.94 -37.87
CA GLN A 475 -6.27 7.56 -39.18
C GLN A 475 -5.21 6.76 -39.94
N PRO A 476 -5.54 6.13 -41.08
CA PRO A 476 -4.52 5.55 -41.95
C PRO A 476 -3.60 6.67 -42.46
N ARG A 477 -2.29 6.37 -42.54
CA ARG A 477 -1.30 7.26 -43.16
C ARG A 477 -1.52 7.37 -44.65
#